data_AF-A0A1S9DX62-F1
#
_entry.id   AF-A0A1S9DX62-F1
#
_cell.length_a   1.000
_cell.length_b   1.000
_cell.length_c   1.000
_cell.angle_alpha   90.00
_cell.angle_beta   90.00
_cell.angle_gamma   90.00
#
_symmetry.space_group_name_H-M   'P 1'
#
loop_
_entity.id
_entity.type
_entity.pdbx_description
1 polymer ?
#
loop_
_entity_poly.entity_id
_entity_poly.type
_entity_poly.pdbx_seq_one_letter_code
_entity_poly.pdbx_strand_id
1 'polypeptide(L)'
;MQRLHHVGPNGAPIVQAEDVLYLAQPHPPQKKPVLSGPDIYKKRICGQKRDLVLPETVKLGKATHLAFIVRKESPWETYRKVYDCHLDGPLVVAIPRVHPSRLVAIRSIRRKDINEIPRFFERLQHPCIHSCQQCFLHQDLAFLLYEYIPVSLDHIVACEAYLNETELAAVLAQVLEGLLYISSQRLEHPQLTTINILATERGEVKIGALDVCVPLTAHQAPHYSHALKAITVELMQKYNDRHTEIKIDSTQRRSDNSFTTSFLSSIASNASIERLREKLGGARAI
;
A
#
# COMPACT_ATOMS: atom_id res chain seq x y z
N MET A 1 -11.90 27.48 -63.45
CA MET A 1 -10.57 28.07 -63.70
C MET A 1 -9.58 27.50 -62.70
N GLN A 2 -8.40 27.14 -63.16
CA GLN A 2 -7.34 26.44 -62.43
C GLN A 2 -6.46 27.39 -61.60
N ARG A 3 -5.98 26.88 -60.44
CA ARG A 3 -4.71 27.14 -59.72
C ARG A 3 -4.52 28.53 -59.05
N LEU A 4 -3.79 28.70 -57.94
CA LEU A 4 -2.67 27.93 -57.37
C LEU A 4 -2.75 27.80 -55.85
N HIS A 5 -2.41 26.61 -55.34
CA HIS A 5 -1.82 26.44 -54.01
C HIS A 5 -0.33 26.75 -54.09
N HIS A 6 0.16 27.65 -53.24
CA HIS A 6 1.59 27.80 -52.97
C HIS A 6 1.98 26.87 -51.82
N VAL A 7 2.94 25.97 -52.08
CA VAL A 7 3.52 25.03 -51.12
C VAL A 7 4.85 25.61 -50.65
N GLY A 8 4.99 25.87 -49.35
CA GLY A 8 6.27 26.13 -48.68
C GLY A 8 6.91 24.83 -48.16
N PRO A 9 8.24 24.79 -47.94
CA PRO A 9 8.97 23.55 -47.74
C PRO A 9 8.88 23.11 -46.27
N ASN A 10 7.83 22.34 -45.97
CA ASN A 10 7.65 21.35 -44.89
C ASN A 10 6.15 21.27 -44.60
N GLY A 11 5.48 20.26 -45.16
CA GLY A 11 4.02 20.18 -45.30
C GLY A 11 3.22 20.01 -44.01
N ALA A 12 3.05 21.09 -43.25
CA ALA A 12 2.00 21.24 -42.24
C ALA A 12 1.05 22.39 -42.63
N PRO A 13 -0.29 22.19 -42.62
CA PRO A 13 -1.23 23.27 -42.89
C PRO A 13 -1.22 24.28 -41.74
N ILE A 14 -1.02 25.56 -42.07
CA ILE A 14 -1.19 26.69 -41.16
C ILE A 14 -2.70 26.94 -41.05
N VAL A 15 -3.30 26.60 -39.91
CA VAL A 15 -4.70 26.94 -39.60
C VAL A 15 -4.70 28.32 -38.96
N GLN A 16 -5.43 29.28 -39.55
CA GLN A 16 -5.62 30.61 -38.98
C GLN A 16 -6.61 30.57 -37.82
N ALA A 17 -6.39 31.43 -36.82
CA ALA A 17 -6.94 31.35 -35.47
C ALA A 17 -8.42 31.77 -35.32
N GLU A 18 -9.24 31.69 -36.37
CA GLU A 18 -10.61 32.20 -36.37
C GLU A 18 -11.70 31.17 -36.70
N ASP A 19 -11.35 29.89 -36.91
CA ASP A 19 -12.31 28.82 -37.25
C ASP A 19 -12.69 27.86 -36.10
N VAL A 20 -12.30 28.11 -34.85
CA VAL A 20 -12.52 27.15 -33.73
C VAL A 20 -13.78 27.44 -32.90
N LEU A 21 -14.60 28.42 -33.27
CA LEU A 21 -15.73 28.88 -32.44
C LEU A 21 -17.13 28.50 -32.93
N TYR A 22 -17.28 27.43 -33.74
CA TYR A 22 -18.61 26.99 -34.22
C TYR A 22 -18.99 25.53 -33.95
N LEU A 23 -18.29 24.80 -33.07
CA LEU A 23 -18.62 23.38 -32.77
C LEU A 23 -19.05 23.11 -31.32
N ALA A 24 -19.72 24.06 -30.68
CA ALA A 24 -20.33 23.85 -29.36
C ALA A 24 -21.85 24.09 -29.38
N GLN A 25 -22.62 23.12 -29.87
CA GLN A 25 -24.03 22.96 -29.49
C GLN A 25 -24.31 21.50 -29.13
N PRO A 26 -24.92 21.21 -27.97
CA PRO A 26 -25.18 19.84 -27.52
C PRO A 26 -26.42 19.25 -28.19
N HIS A 27 -26.25 18.16 -28.93
CA HIS A 27 -27.35 17.32 -29.41
C HIS A 27 -27.71 16.22 -28.39
N PRO A 28 -28.99 15.89 -28.21
CA PRO A 28 -29.42 14.82 -27.31
C PRO A 28 -28.95 13.43 -27.82
N PRO A 29 -28.59 12.49 -26.94
CA PRO A 29 -28.01 11.21 -27.36
C PRO A 29 -29.07 10.33 -28.03
N GLN A 30 -28.80 9.95 -29.28
CA GLN A 30 -29.57 8.95 -30.02
C GLN A 30 -29.37 7.55 -29.40
N LYS A 31 -30.49 6.88 -29.07
CA LYS A 31 -30.49 5.50 -28.55
C LYS A 31 -30.03 4.53 -29.64
N LYS A 32 -28.92 3.82 -29.41
CA LYS A 32 -28.50 2.67 -30.22
C LYS A 32 -29.37 1.44 -29.91
N PRO A 33 -29.59 0.52 -30.88
CA PRO A 33 -30.37 -0.70 -30.64
C PRO A 33 -29.67 -1.60 -29.62
N VAL A 34 -30.48 -2.24 -28.77
CA VAL A 34 -30.03 -3.21 -27.77
C VAL A 34 -29.41 -4.42 -28.47
N LEU A 35 -28.08 -4.52 -28.47
CA LEU A 35 -27.42 -5.81 -28.64
C LEU A 35 -27.63 -6.61 -27.34
N SER A 36 -28.19 -7.81 -27.47
CA SER A 36 -28.28 -8.80 -26.39
C SER A 36 -26.90 -8.99 -25.74
N GLY A 37 -26.77 -8.55 -24.50
CA GLY A 37 -25.51 -8.58 -23.76
C GLY A 37 -25.06 -10.01 -23.42
N PRO A 38 -23.77 -10.23 -23.13
CA PRO A 38 -23.29 -11.52 -22.65
C PRO A 38 -23.90 -11.81 -21.27
N ASP A 39 -24.18 -13.07 -20.97
CA ASP A 39 -24.64 -13.61 -19.67
C ASP A 39 -23.68 -13.27 -18.50
N ILE A 40 -23.61 -12.01 -18.06
CA ILE A 40 -22.61 -11.55 -17.07
C ILE A 40 -23.11 -11.64 -15.61
N TYR A 41 -24.36 -12.04 -15.36
CA TYR A 41 -24.95 -12.04 -14.02
C TYR A 41 -25.40 -13.40 -13.48
N LYS A 42 -24.81 -14.50 -13.96
CA LYS A 42 -25.04 -15.82 -13.35
C LYS A 42 -23.74 -16.34 -12.75
N LYS A 43 -23.52 -16.05 -11.47
CA LYS A 43 -22.63 -16.89 -10.65
C LYS A 43 -23.25 -18.29 -10.63
N ARG A 44 -22.70 -19.21 -11.42
CA ARG A 44 -22.98 -20.63 -11.25
C ARG A 44 -22.23 -21.03 -9.98
N ILE A 45 -22.93 -21.18 -8.85
CA ILE A 45 -22.34 -21.70 -7.62
C ILE A 45 -21.97 -23.15 -7.92
N CYS A 46 -20.70 -23.38 -8.27
CA CYS A 46 -20.18 -24.70 -8.54
C CYS A 46 -19.37 -25.12 -7.30
N GLY A 47 -19.90 -26.08 -6.55
CA GLY A 47 -19.34 -26.55 -5.27
C GLY A 47 -20.41 -27.20 -4.42
N GLN A 48 -20.00 -27.95 -3.38
CA GLN A 48 -20.97 -28.50 -2.42
C GLN A 48 -21.78 -27.38 -1.77
N LYS A 49 -23.07 -27.65 -1.51
CA LYS A 49 -23.99 -26.73 -0.83
C LYS A 49 -23.34 -26.30 0.50
N ARG A 50 -23.02 -25.01 0.61
CA ARG A 50 -22.51 -24.41 1.84
C ARG A 50 -23.71 -24.10 2.72
N ASP A 51 -23.71 -24.60 3.95
CA ASP A 51 -24.59 -24.04 4.96
C ASP A 51 -24.19 -22.58 5.19
N LEU A 52 -25.18 -21.70 5.28
CA LEU A 52 -24.99 -20.32 5.71
C LEU A 52 -24.62 -20.34 7.19
N VAL A 53 -23.38 -20.70 7.50
CA VAL A 53 -22.83 -20.53 8.84
C VAL A 53 -22.55 -19.05 8.99
N LEU A 54 -23.51 -18.33 9.54
CA LEU A 54 -23.21 -17.10 10.27
C LEU A 54 -22.17 -17.50 11.33
N PRO A 55 -20.92 -17.02 11.26
CA PRO A 55 -19.96 -17.32 12.31
C PRO A 55 -20.56 -16.84 13.65
N GLU A 56 -20.39 -17.63 14.70
CA GLU A 56 -20.87 -17.33 16.07
C GLU A 56 -20.32 -16.00 16.63
N THR A 57 -19.45 -15.30 15.89
CA THR A 57 -18.95 -13.96 16.17
C THR A 57 -20.03 -12.89 16.25
N VAL A 58 -21.22 -13.12 15.70
CA VAL A 58 -22.38 -12.22 15.87
C VAL A 58 -22.82 -12.14 17.35
N LYS A 59 -22.53 -13.18 18.17
CA LYS A 59 -22.83 -13.14 19.61
C LYS A 59 -21.84 -12.32 20.44
N LEU A 60 -20.70 -11.89 19.88
CA LEU A 60 -19.63 -11.20 20.61
C LEU A 60 -19.41 -9.73 20.18
N GLY A 61 -20.30 -9.16 19.35
CA GLY A 61 -20.24 -7.74 18.97
C GLY A 61 -18.96 -7.32 18.22
N LYS A 62 -18.17 -8.26 17.70
CA LYS A 62 -17.03 -7.95 16.83
C LYS A 62 -17.53 -7.76 15.41
N ALA A 63 -17.14 -6.66 14.77
CA ALA A 63 -17.45 -6.38 13.38
C ALA A 63 -17.02 -7.56 12.49
N THR A 64 -17.93 -8.06 11.66
CA THR A 64 -17.75 -9.19 10.73
C THR A 64 -16.60 -9.00 9.74
N HIS A 65 -16.09 -7.77 9.58
CA HIS A 65 -14.89 -7.44 8.80
C HIS A 65 -13.56 -7.85 9.45
N LEU A 66 -13.57 -8.33 10.70
CA LEU A 66 -12.35 -8.72 11.45
C LEU A 66 -12.07 -10.23 11.46
N ALA A 67 -12.96 -11.06 10.91
CA ALA A 67 -12.70 -12.50 10.84
C ALA A 67 -11.78 -12.79 9.65
N PHE A 68 -10.60 -13.35 9.92
CA PHE A 68 -9.72 -13.88 8.89
C PHE A 68 -10.37 -15.10 8.23
N ILE A 69 -10.56 -15.08 6.91
CA ILE A 69 -11.28 -16.14 6.19
C ILE A 69 -10.32 -16.97 5.35
N VAL A 70 -10.38 -18.30 5.50
CA VAL A 70 -9.63 -19.25 4.67
C VAL A 70 -10.55 -19.91 3.65
N ARG A 71 -10.13 -19.95 2.39
CA ARG A 71 -10.89 -20.55 1.29
C ARG A 71 -10.02 -21.53 0.51
N LYS A 72 -10.56 -22.69 0.16
CA LYS A 72 -9.88 -23.72 -0.64
C LYS A 72 -10.33 -23.62 -2.11
N GLU A 73 -10.17 -22.44 -2.71
CA GLU A 73 -10.59 -22.14 -4.07
C GLU A 73 -9.65 -21.10 -4.69
N SER A 74 -9.68 -20.96 -6.02
CA SER A 74 -8.95 -19.88 -6.68
C SER A 74 -9.60 -18.53 -6.35
N PRO A 75 -8.82 -17.48 -5.98
CA PRO A 75 -9.40 -16.14 -5.76
C PRO A 75 -10.03 -15.58 -7.04
N TRP A 76 -9.61 -16.05 -8.22
CA TRP A 76 -10.07 -15.55 -9.51
C TRP A 76 -11.52 -15.94 -9.86
N GLU A 77 -12.10 -16.89 -9.12
CA GLU A 77 -13.54 -17.19 -9.16
C GLU A 77 -14.36 -16.08 -8.49
N THR A 78 -13.78 -15.37 -7.52
CA THR A 78 -14.45 -14.31 -6.75
C THR A 78 -14.08 -12.91 -7.26
N TYR A 79 -12.82 -12.72 -7.67
CA TYR A 79 -12.26 -11.44 -8.08
C TYR A 79 -11.86 -11.45 -9.56
N ARG A 80 -11.99 -10.30 -10.21
CA ARG A 80 -11.46 -10.04 -11.55
C ARG A 80 -10.15 -9.27 -11.42
N LYS A 81 -9.10 -9.71 -12.10
CA LYS A 81 -7.83 -8.98 -12.19
C LYS A 81 -8.04 -7.65 -12.91
N VAL A 82 -7.42 -6.59 -12.40
CA VAL A 82 -7.43 -5.26 -13.04
C VAL A 82 -6.05 -5.00 -13.63
N TYR A 83 -5.00 -5.01 -12.80
CA TYR A 83 -3.61 -4.86 -13.22
C TYR A 83 -2.65 -5.50 -12.21
N ASP A 84 -1.45 -5.83 -12.67
CA ASP A 84 -0.32 -6.20 -11.81
C ASP A 84 0.39 -4.94 -11.34
N CYS A 85 0.83 -4.89 -10.08
CA CYS A 85 1.64 -3.79 -9.57
C CYS A 85 2.71 -4.28 -8.61
N HIS A 86 3.72 -3.44 -8.41
CA HIS A 86 4.75 -3.66 -7.42
C HIS A 86 4.56 -2.64 -6.30
N LEU A 87 3.95 -3.08 -5.20
CA LEU A 87 3.69 -2.23 -4.04
C LEU A 87 3.94 -3.06 -2.79
N ASP A 88 5.01 -2.74 -2.08
CA ASP A 88 5.52 -3.59 -0.99
C ASP A 88 5.84 -5.03 -1.46
N GLY A 89 6.11 -5.19 -2.76
CA GLY A 89 6.32 -6.48 -3.45
C GLY A 89 5.32 -6.72 -4.59
N PRO A 90 5.49 -7.79 -5.38
CA PRO A 90 4.58 -8.11 -6.48
C PRO A 90 3.17 -8.47 -5.99
N LEU A 91 2.15 -7.80 -6.52
CA LEU A 91 0.75 -8.12 -6.23
C LEU A 91 -0.15 -7.85 -7.44
N VAL A 92 -1.36 -8.39 -7.40
CA VAL A 92 -2.41 -8.13 -8.39
C VAL A 92 -3.48 -7.26 -7.75
N VAL A 93 -3.77 -6.11 -8.35
CA VAL A 93 -4.94 -5.32 -8.00
C VAL A 93 -6.16 -5.94 -8.67
N ALA A 94 -7.18 -6.23 -7.86
CA ALA A 94 -8.37 -6.93 -8.29
C ALA A 94 -9.63 -6.24 -7.78
N ILE A 95 -10.76 -6.59 -8.38
CA ILE A 95 -12.07 -6.06 -8.00
C ILE A 95 -13.06 -7.23 -7.84
N PRO A 96 -13.92 -7.24 -6.80
CA PRO A 96 -14.96 -8.26 -6.66
C PRO A 96 -15.84 -8.32 -7.91
N ARG A 97 -16.18 -9.53 -8.35
CA ARG A 97 -17.10 -9.75 -9.49
C ARG A 97 -18.55 -9.35 -9.18
N VAL A 98 -18.88 -9.08 -7.92
CA VAL A 98 -20.21 -8.68 -7.43
C VAL A 98 -20.13 -7.30 -6.76
N HIS A 99 -21.22 -6.55 -6.81
CA HIS A 99 -21.33 -5.24 -6.19
C HIS A 99 -21.73 -5.34 -4.70
N PRO A 100 -21.31 -4.38 -3.85
CA PRO A 100 -20.42 -3.26 -4.15
C PRO A 100 -18.96 -3.71 -4.35
N SER A 101 -18.24 -3.00 -5.20
CA SER A 101 -16.91 -3.40 -5.64
C SER A 101 -15.86 -2.37 -5.21
N ARG A 102 -15.05 -2.71 -4.21
CA ARG A 102 -13.85 -1.95 -3.80
C ARG A 102 -12.60 -2.67 -4.31
N LEU A 103 -11.58 -1.92 -4.73
CA LEU A 103 -10.30 -2.50 -5.11
C LEU A 103 -9.67 -3.25 -3.92
N VAL A 104 -9.07 -4.40 -4.22
CA VAL A 104 -8.32 -5.22 -3.28
C VAL A 104 -6.94 -5.53 -3.86
N ALA A 105 -5.99 -5.81 -2.99
CA ALA A 105 -4.67 -6.30 -3.37
C ALA A 105 -4.59 -7.80 -3.08
N ILE A 106 -4.16 -8.60 -4.06
CA ILE A 106 -3.98 -10.04 -3.91
C ILE A 106 -2.51 -10.38 -4.17
N ARG A 107 -1.81 -10.84 -3.13
CA ARG A 107 -0.42 -11.31 -3.21
C ARG A 107 -0.39 -12.83 -3.24
N SER A 108 0.41 -13.42 -4.13
CA SER A 108 0.62 -14.87 -4.18
C SER A 108 1.95 -15.23 -3.53
N ILE A 109 1.95 -16.18 -2.60
CA ILE A 109 3.17 -16.69 -1.98
C ILE A 109 3.24 -18.23 -2.08
N ARG A 110 4.47 -18.73 -2.06
CA ARG A 110 4.79 -20.16 -1.95
C ARG A 110 5.62 -20.38 -0.70
N ARG A 111 5.25 -21.35 0.13
CA ARG A 111 6.07 -21.84 1.26
C ARG A 111 6.03 -23.36 1.28
N LYS A 112 7.03 -23.97 1.92
CA LYS A 112 7.12 -25.43 2.07
C LYS A 112 5.89 -26.02 2.75
N ASP A 113 5.39 -25.37 3.81
CA ASP A 113 4.15 -25.73 4.46
C ASP A 113 3.07 -24.67 4.20
N ILE A 114 2.28 -24.89 3.16
CA ILE A 114 1.17 -24.02 2.78
C ILE A 114 0.06 -24.00 3.84
N ASN A 115 -0.05 -25.04 4.66
CA ASN A 115 -1.11 -25.16 5.67
C ASN A 115 -0.82 -24.31 6.92
N GLU A 116 0.44 -23.91 7.14
CA GLU A 116 0.82 -22.98 8.21
C GLU A 116 0.54 -21.51 7.86
N ILE A 117 0.47 -21.17 6.57
CA ILE A 117 0.26 -19.79 6.11
C ILE A 117 -1.01 -19.16 6.71
N PRO A 118 -2.20 -19.81 6.67
CA PRO A 118 -3.39 -19.27 7.29
C PRO A 118 -3.21 -18.94 8.78
N ARG A 119 -2.65 -19.87 9.56
CA ARG A 119 -2.43 -19.68 11.01
C ARG A 119 -1.44 -18.55 11.30
N PHE A 120 -0.46 -18.35 10.43
CA PHE A 120 0.48 -17.24 10.52
C PHE A 120 -0.25 -15.90 10.36
N PHE A 121 -0.99 -15.71 9.26
CA PHE A 121 -1.64 -14.43 8.95
C PHE A 121 -2.89 -14.13 9.80
N GLU A 122 -3.60 -15.15 10.28
CA GLU A 122 -4.74 -14.98 11.18
C GLU A 122 -4.36 -14.22 12.46
N ARG A 123 -3.16 -14.45 12.99
CA ARG A 123 -2.69 -13.84 14.24
C ARG A 123 -2.16 -12.42 14.06
N LEU A 124 -1.85 -11.98 12.84
CA LEU A 124 -1.21 -10.70 12.55
C LEU A 124 -2.24 -9.60 12.31
N GLN A 125 -2.88 -9.16 13.39
CA GLN A 125 -3.92 -8.14 13.41
C GLN A 125 -3.52 -6.97 14.31
N HIS A 126 -3.22 -5.81 13.69
CA HIS A 126 -2.84 -4.60 14.41
C HIS A 126 -3.06 -3.35 13.53
N PRO A 127 -3.46 -2.19 14.08
CA PRO A 127 -3.76 -0.99 13.28
C PRO A 127 -2.61 -0.49 12.40
N CYS A 128 -1.36 -0.63 12.88
CA CYS A 128 -0.13 -0.25 12.17
C CYS A 128 0.45 -1.39 11.31
N ILE A 129 -0.32 -2.43 11.04
CA ILE A 129 0.05 -3.57 10.20
C ILE A 129 -0.93 -3.66 9.03
N HIS A 130 -0.43 -3.95 7.83
CA HIS A 130 -1.28 -4.23 6.67
C HIS A 130 -1.79 -5.67 6.76
N SER A 131 -2.78 -5.86 7.63
CA SER A 131 -3.30 -7.18 7.97
C SER A 131 -4.02 -7.86 6.80
N CYS A 132 -3.73 -9.14 6.61
CA CYS A 132 -4.40 -9.97 5.63
C CYS A 132 -5.85 -10.22 6.06
N GLN A 133 -6.80 -10.05 5.14
CA GLN A 133 -8.23 -10.22 5.38
C GLN A 133 -8.69 -11.64 5.04
N GLN A 134 -8.15 -12.21 3.95
CA GLN A 134 -8.53 -13.54 3.48
C GLN A 134 -7.34 -14.28 2.88
N CYS A 135 -7.33 -15.60 3.01
CA CYS A 135 -6.35 -16.48 2.39
C CYS A 135 -7.06 -17.51 1.51
N PHE A 136 -6.68 -17.56 0.23
CA PHE A 136 -7.15 -18.55 -0.73
C PHE A 136 -6.04 -19.57 -0.99
N LEU A 137 -6.32 -20.85 -0.83
CA LEU A 137 -5.39 -21.94 -1.08
C LEU A 137 -5.80 -22.65 -2.38
N HIS A 138 -4.91 -22.63 -3.38
CA HIS A 138 -5.16 -23.24 -4.69
C HIS A 138 -3.85 -23.59 -5.40
N GLN A 139 -3.72 -24.81 -5.92
CA GLN A 139 -2.55 -25.27 -6.70
C GLN A 139 -1.20 -24.97 -6.02
N ASP A 140 -1.05 -25.37 -4.76
CA ASP A 140 0.15 -25.15 -3.93
C ASP A 140 0.57 -23.68 -3.77
N LEU A 141 -0.35 -22.76 -4.03
CA LEU A 141 -0.20 -21.33 -3.81
C LEU A 141 -1.18 -20.85 -2.74
N ALA A 142 -0.67 -19.99 -1.85
CA ALA A 142 -1.52 -19.17 -1.00
C ALA A 142 -1.66 -17.78 -1.62
N PHE A 143 -2.89 -17.35 -1.84
CA PHE A 143 -3.23 -15.99 -2.27
C PHE A 143 -3.79 -15.22 -1.08
N LEU A 144 -3.04 -14.22 -0.65
CA LEU A 144 -3.33 -13.36 0.49
C LEU A 144 -4.04 -12.10 -0.01
N LEU A 145 -5.22 -11.85 0.53
CA LEU A 145 -6.05 -10.71 0.17
C LEU A 145 -5.94 -9.61 1.21
N TYR A 146 -5.67 -8.41 0.73
CA TYR A 146 -5.52 -7.20 1.53
C TYR A 146 -6.43 -6.10 1.00
N GLU A 147 -6.69 -5.12 1.87
CA GLU A 147 -7.15 -3.80 1.42
C GLU A 147 -6.13 -3.21 0.43
N TYR A 148 -6.61 -2.59 -0.65
CA TYR A 148 -5.74 -1.86 -1.56
C TYR A 148 -5.42 -0.48 -1.00
N ILE A 149 -4.17 -0.27 -0.58
CA ILE A 149 -3.62 1.03 -0.15
C ILE A 149 -2.60 1.43 -1.23
N PRO A 150 -2.85 2.45 -2.06
CA PRO A 150 -2.05 2.70 -3.25
C PRO A 150 -0.72 3.44 -2.99
N VAL A 151 -0.51 3.95 -1.78
CA VAL A 151 0.63 4.82 -1.45
C VAL A 151 1.52 4.15 -0.40
N SER A 152 2.84 4.17 -0.66
CA SER A 152 3.88 3.85 0.33
C SER A 152 4.65 5.09 0.73
N LEU A 153 5.45 5.00 1.79
CA LEU A 153 6.35 6.08 2.18
C LEU A 153 7.37 6.40 1.08
N ASP A 154 7.75 5.43 0.27
CA ASP A 154 8.61 5.66 -0.91
C ASP A 154 7.96 6.63 -1.91
N HIS A 155 6.64 6.51 -2.12
CA HIS A 155 5.90 7.48 -2.92
C HIS A 155 5.87 8.87 -2.27
N ILE A 156 5.80 8.96 -0.93
CA ILE A 156 5.87 10.24 -0.20
C ILE A 156 7.26 10.87 -0.34
N VAL A 157 8.31 10.06 -0.26
CA VAL A 157 9.70 10.49 -0.50
C VAL A 157 9.87 11.07 -1.91
N ALA A 158 9.19 10.47 -2.91
CA ALA A 158 9.21 10.94 -4.30
C ALA A 158 8.38 12.21 -4.56
N CYS A 159 7.52 12.64 -3.62
CA CYS A 159 6.74 13.87 -3.76
C CYS A 159 7.58 15.13 -3.55
N GLU A 160 7.21 16.25 -4.18
CA GLU A 160 7.86 17.56 -3.98
C GLU A 160 7.57 18.20 -2.61
N ALA A 161 6.48 17.81 -1.94
CA ALA A 161 6.14 18.28 -0.60
C ALA A 161 6.97 17.57 0.48
N TYR A 162 7.53 18.31 1.44
CA TYR A 162 8.26 17.73 2.58
C TYR A 162 7.30 17.56 3.75
N LEU A 163 7.49 16.48 4.53
CA LEU A 163 6.84 16.36 5.82
C LEU A 163 7.38 17.40 6.79
N ASN A 164 6.47 18.06 7.52
CA ASN A 164 6.86 18.86 8.68
C ASN A 164 7.25 17.96 9.87
N GLU A 165 7.77 18.56 10.95
CA GLU A 165 8.24 17.78 12.10
C GLU A 165 7.14 16.95 12.77
N THR A 166 5.94 17.50 12.87
CA THR A 166 4.78 16.83 13.47
C THR A 166 4.33 15.65 12.61
N GLU A 167 4.27 15.82 11.29
CA GLU A 167 3.93 14.75 10.35
C GLU A 167 4.96 13.63 10.37
N LEU A 168 6.25 13.97 10.33
CA LEU A 168 7.33 13.00 10.42
C LEU A 168 7.30 12.24 11.75
N ALA A 169 7.11 12.94 12.87
CA ALA A 169 6.96 12.32 14.18
C ALA A 169 5.75 11.37 14.23
N ALA A 170 4.61 11.78 13.65
CA ALA A 170 3.41 10.95 13.58
C ALA A 170 3.61 9.68 12.75
N VAL A 171 4.31 9.79 11.60
CA VAL A 171 4.68 8.63 10.78
C VAL A 171 5.59 7.68 11.56
N LEU A 172 6.69 8.19 12.12
CA LEU A 172 7.66 7.38 12.85
C LEU A 172 7.05 6.72 14.10
N ALA A 173 6.14 7.41 14.80
CA ALA A 173 5.44 6.84 15.94
C ALA A 173 4.60 5.61 15.57
N GLN A 174 3.87 5.67 14.44
CA GLN A 174 3.09 4.54 13.95
C GLN A 174 3.98 3.40 13.43
N VAL A 175 5.10 3.71 12.76
CA VAL A 175 6.09 2.69 12.36
C VAL A 175 6.62 1.95 13.58
N LEU A 176 7.06 2.66 14.62
CA LEU A 176 7.55 2.04 15.85
C LEU A 176 6.47 1.20 16.54
N GLU A 177 5.22 1.64 16.56
CA GLU A 177 4.10 0.85 17.08
C GLU A 177 3.93 -0.48 16.32
N GLY A 178 4.02 -0.44 14.99
CA GLY A 178 4.02 -1.65 14.16
C GLY A 178 5.21 -2.58 14.44
N LEU A 179 6.41 -2.02 14.62
CA LEU A 179 7.61 -2.81 14.93
C LEU A 179 7.58 -3.43 16.33
N LEU A 180 7.06 -2.71 17.33
CA LEU A 180 6.80 -3.25 18.67
C LEU A 180 5.83 -4.42 18.59
N TYR A 181 4.75 -4.28 17.81
CA TYR A 181 3.81 -5.36 17.59
C TYR A 181 4.47 -6.58 16.91
N ILE A 182 5.19 -6.40 15.81
CA ILE A 182 5.92 -7.48 15.12
C ILE A 182 6.86 -8.22 16.10
N SER A 183 7.61 -7.47 16.90
CA SER A 183 8.54 -8.02 17.90
C SER A 183 7.81 -8.78 19.01
N SER A 184 6.63 -8.32 19.43
CA SER A 184 5.76 -9.00 20.40
C SER A 184 5.26 -10.36 19.89
N GLN A 185 5.08 -10.48 18.56
CA GLN A 185 4.72 -11.74 17.89
C GLN A 185 5.93 -12.67 17.68
N ARG A 186 7.10 -12.34 18.23
CA ARG A 186 8.37 -13.06 18.03
C ARG A 186 8.78 -13.13 16.56
N LEU A 187 8.58 -12.03 15.84
CA LEU A 187 8.95 -11.88 14.44
C LEU A 187 9.90 -10.69 14.25
N GLU A 188 10.66 -10.73 13.17
CA GLU A 188 11.45 -9.61 12.66
C GLU A 188 11.16 -9.41 11.17
N HIS A 189 11.09 -8.16 10.72
CA HIS A 189 10.96 -7.79 9.31
C HIS A 189 12.33 -7.42 8.74
N PRO A 190 13.10 -8.37 8.17
CA PRO A 190 14.52 -8.16 7.84
C PRO A 190 14.76 -7.18 6.68
N GLN A 191 13.73 -6.90 5.88
CA GLN A 191 13.83 -6.08 4.66
C GLN A 191 13.02 -4.79 4.78
N LEU A 192 12.91 -4.21 5.98
CA LEU A 192 12.07 -3.03 6.19
C LEU A 192 12.65 -1.80 5.48
N THR A 193 11.89 -1.23 4.55
CA THR A 193 12.21 0.02 3.83
C THR A 193 10.96 0.90 3.69
N THR A 194 11.11 2.10 3.14
CA THR A 194 9.98 3.01 2.80
C THR A 194 8.99 2.40 1.79
N ILE A 195 9.43 1.44 0.97
CA ILE A 195 8.56 0.69 0.04
C ILE A 195 7.58 -0.21 0.81
N ASN A 196 7.97 -0.72 1.97
CA ASN A 196 7.18 -1.66 2.77
C ASN A 196 6.21 -1.00 3.75
N ILE A 197 6.20 0.33 3.80
CA ILE A 197 5.38 1.07 4.75
C ILE A 197 4.35 1.83 3.95
N LEU A 198 3.09 1.46 4.12
CA LEU A 198 1.95 2.00 3.38
C LEU A 198 1.29 3.14 4.16
N ALA A 199 0.76 4.12 3.44
CA ALA A 199 0.03 5.25 4.01
C ALA A 199 -1.36 5.35 3.40
N THR A 200 -2.39 5.43 4.24
CA THR A 200 -3.78 5.60 3.80
C THR A 200 -4.12 7.08 3.64
N GLU A 201 -5.20 7.38 2.91
CA GLU A 201 -5.75 8.73 2.79
C GLU A 201 -6.22 9.32 4.13
N ARG A 202 -6.31 8.50 5.18
CA ARG A 202 -6.69 8.90 6.54
C ARG A 202 -5.49 9.22 7.44
N GLY A 203 -4.27 9.12 6.92
CA GLY A 203 -3.04 9.32 7.69
C GLY A 203 -2.63 8.12 8.55
N GLU A 204 -3.21 6.94 8.30
CA GLU A 204 -2.78 5.70 8.95
C GLU A 204 -1.54 5.14 8.24
N VAL A 205 -0.55 4.73 9.02
CA VAL A 205 0.67 4.10 8.52
C VAL A 205 0.67 2.62 8.85
N LYS A 206 0.90 1.75 7.86
CA LYS A 206 0.82 0.30 8.00
C LYS A 206 2.05 -0.40 7.43
N ILE A 207 2.66 -1.29 8.20
CA ILE A 207 3.78 -2.12 7.73
C ILE A 207 3.24 -3.31 6.92
N GLY A 208 3.72 -3.45 5.69
CA GLY A 208 3.42 -4.52 4.74
C GLY A 208 4.40 -5.70 4.80
N ALA A 209 4.40 -6.51 3.75
CA ALA A 209 5.31 -7.62 3.45
C ALA A 209 5.57 -8.60 4.59
N LEU A 210 4.57 -8.85 5.43
CA LEU A 210 4.73 -9.78 6.54
C LEU A 210 5.04 -11.23 6.09
N ASP A 211 4.89 -11.54 4.79
CA ASP A 211 5.34 -12.80 4.22
C ASP A 211 6.87 -12.98 4.22
N VAL A 212 7.66 -11.90 4.36
CA VAL A 212 9.13 -11.97 4.48
C VAL A 212 9.61 -11.98 5.93
N CYS A 213 8.72 -11.82 6.90
CA CYS A 213 9.09 -11.83 8.32
C CYS A 213 9.65 -13.20 8.73
N VAL A 214 10.66 -13.16 9.61
CA VAL A 214 11.34 -14.34 10.14
C VAL A 214 11.10 -14.47 11.65
N PRO A 215 11.03 -15.69 12.21
CA PRO A 215 10.95 -15.89 13.65
C PRO A 215 12.22 -15.39 14.36
N LEU A 216 12.03 -14.69 15.47
CA LEU A 216 13.10 -14.37 16.41
C LEU A 216 13.30 -15.53 17.39
N THR A 217 14.56 -15.88 17.66
CA THR A 217 14.88 -16.80 18.75
C THR A 217 14.78 -16.10 20.11
N ALA A 218 14.64 -16.86 21.21
CA ALA A 218 14.29 -16.33 22.54
C ALA A 218 15.25 -15.27 23.11
N HIS A 219 16.48 -15.15 22.57
CA HIS A 219 17.50 -14.22 23.04
C HIS A 219 17.87 -13.15 22.02
N GLN A 220 17.26 -13.16 20.83
CA GLN A 220 17.54 -12.17 19.79
C GLN A 220 16.64 -10.95 19.95
N ALA A 221 17.26 -9.79 20.07
CA ALA A 221 16.58 -8.52 19.87
C ALA A 221 16.42 -8.26 18.36
N PRO A 222 15.31 -7.66 17.91
CA PRO A 222 15.17 -7.22 16.53
C PRO A 222 16.13 -6.08 16.20
N HIS A 223 16.66 -6.05 14.98
CA HIS A 223 17.68 -5.11 14.54
C HIS A 223 17.10 -4.10 13.53
N TYR A 224 16.35 -3.12 14.02
CA TYR A 224 15.77 -2.08 13.15
C TYR A 224 16.56 -0.77 13.09
N SER A 225 17.66 -0.60 13.84
CA SER A 225 18.39 0.67 13.90
C SER A 225 18.80 1.20 12.52
N HIS A 226 19.35 0.33 11.67
CA HIS A 226 19.76 0.72 10.32
C HIS A 226 18.55 1.11 9.45
N ALA A 227 17.50 0.28 9.44
CA ALA A 227 16.28 0.54 8.67
C ALA A 227 15.59 1.82 9.11
N LEU A 228 15.41 2.03 10.42
CA LEU A 228 14.80 3.24 10.98
C LEU A 228 15.61 4.50 10.67
N LYS A 229 16.95 4.42 10.74
CA LYS A 229 17.81 5.53 10.34
C LYS A 229 17.62 5.86 8.87
N ALA A 230 17.67 4.86 7.99
CA ALA A 230 17.46 5.05 6.56
C ALA A 230 16.11 5.70 6.28
N ILE A 231 15.01 5.08 6.71
CA ILE A 231 13.63 5.58 6.56
C ILE A 231 13.49 7.02 7.03
N THR A 232 14.03 7.35 8.22
CA THR A 232 13.96 8.71 8.78
C THR A 232 14.68 9.70 7.87
N VAL A 233 15.89 9.36 7.40
CA VAL A 233 16.68 10.22 6.52
C VAL A 233 15.99 10.41 5.16
N GLU A 234 15.44 9.35 4.54
CA GLU A 234 14.77 9.48 3.23
C GLU A 234 13.57 10.42 3.33
N LEU A 235 12.75 10.27 4.38
CA LEU A 235 11.57 11.13 4.60
C LEU A 235 11.95 12.60 4.86
N MET A 236 13.11 12.84 5.48
CA MET A 236 13.58 14.18 5.80
C MET A 236 14.21 14.91 4.62
N GLN A 237 15.05 14.20 3.86
CA GLN A 237 15.93 14.80 2.86
C GLN A 237 15.41 14.61 1.43
N LYS A 238 14.61 13.57 1.21
CA LYS A 238 14.26 13.01 -0.10
C LYS A 238 15.51 12.52 -0.81
N TYR A 239 15.50 11.28 -1.27
CA TYR A 239 16.60 10.79 -2.10
C TYR A 239 16.50 11.38 -3.51
N ASN A 240 16.92 12.64 -3.67
CA ASN A 240 17.36 13.15 -4.96
C ASN A 240 18.87 13.29 -4.89
N ASP A 241 19.57 12.19 -5.19
CA ASP A 241 20.80 12.25 -6.00
C ASP A 241 21.30 10.85 -6.34
N ARG A 242 20.80 10.33 -7.47
CA ARG A 242 21.53 9.29 -8.21
C ARG A 242 22.69 9.87 -9.04
N HIS A 243 22.93 11.19 -9.03
CA HIS A 243 24.00 11.79 -9.84
C HIS A 243 24.66 13.07 -9.32
N THR A 244 24.48 13.47 -8.06
CA THR A 244 25.21 14.63 -7.54
C THR A 244 25.82 14.32 -6.18
N GLU A 245 27.07 14.74 -6.03
CA GLU A 245 27.85 14.59 -4.81
C GLU A 245 27.04 15.02 -3.60
N ILE A 246 27.23 14.33 -2.48
CA ILE A 246 26.62 14.61 -1.18
C ILE A 246 26.87 16.08 -0.82
N LYS A 247 25.97 16.96 -1.24
CA LYS A 247 25.77 18.28 -0.71
C LYS A 247 24.61 18.13 0.25
N ILE A 248 24.94 18.18 1.54
CA ILE A 248 23.96 18.54 2.56
C ILE A 248 23.47 19.92 2.15
N ASP A 249 22.35 19.98 1.42
CA ASP A 249 21.76 21.25 1.04
C ASP A 249 21.25 21.91 2.31
N SER A 250 22.06 22.85 2.79
CA SER A 250 21.90 23.59 4.04
C SER A 250 20.87 24.71 3.89
N THR A 251 20.02 24.65 2.86
CA THR A 251 19.15 25.77 2.47
C THR A 251 17.67 25.59 2.77
N GLN A 252 17.30 24.67 3.66
CA GLN A 252 16.12 24.87 4.51
C GLN A 252 16.52 24.76 5.98
N ARG A 253 16.60 25.92 6.63
CA ARG A 253 16.80 26.13 8.08
C ARG A 253 15.97 25.13 8.89
N ARG A 254 16.55 23.99 9.27
CA ARG A 254 16.06 23.16 10.37
C ARG A 254 16.95 23.46 11.56
N SER A 255 16.33 23.87 12.66
CA SER A 255 17.05 24.31 13.85
C SER A 255 17.91 23.16 14.40
N ASP A 256 19.11 23.48 14.86
CA ASP A 256 20.04 22.52 15.47
C ASP A 256 19.47 21.81 16.72
N ASN A 257 18.30 22.24 17.20
CA ASN A 257 17.53 21.66 18.32
C ASN A 257 16.26 20.88 17.89
N SER A 258 16.12 20.51 16.62
CA SER A 258 14.97 19.76 16.11
C SER A 258 14.84 18.36 16.75
N PHE A 259 13.59 17.94 17.01
CA PHE A 259 13.26 16.58 17.45
C PHE A 259 13.98 15.48 16.62
N THR A 260 14.12 15.73 15.31
CA THR A 260 14.73 14.79 14.37
C THR A 260 16.21 14.50 14.66
N THR A 261 16.98 15.49 15.11
CA THR A 261 18.41 15.30 15.43
C THR A 261 18.56 14.44 16.69
N SER A 262 17.72 14.68 17.70
CA SER A 262 17.62 13.86 18.91
C SER A 262 17.17 12.43 18.59
N PHE A 263 16.22 12.25 17.68
CA PHE A 263 15.75 10.93 17.27
C PHE A 263 16.85 10.14 16.54
N LEU A 264 17.50 10.75 15.53
CA LEU A 264 18.61 10.15 14.80
C LEU A 264 19.81 9.82 15.72
N SER A 265 20.13 10.70 16.67
CA SER A 265 21.16 10.45 17.70
C SER A 265 20.81 9.24 18.57
N SER A 266 19.53 9.07 18.91
CA SER A 266 19.06 7.92 19.69
C SER A 266 19.20 6.61 18.94
N ILE A 267 18.87 6.61 17.64
CA ILE A 267 19.08 5.45 16.77
C ILE A 267 20.57 5.12 16.67
N ALA A 268 21.43 6.14 16.49
CA ALA A 268 22.88 5.95 16.42
C ALA A 268 23.47 5.39 17.73
N SER A 269 22.83 5.66 18.87
CA SER A 269 23.18 5.10 20.18
C SER A 269 22.59 3.70 20.42
N ASN A 270 22.02 3.06 19.40
CA ASN A 270 21.33 1.77 19.51
C ASN A 270 20.23 1.74 20.58
N ALA A 271 19.48 2.84 20.72
CA ALA A 271 18.30 2.86 21.59
C ALA A 271 17.28 1.80 21.15
N SER A 272 16.65 1.14 22.12
CA SER A 272 15.59 0.17 21.83
C SER A 272 14.36 0.86 21.21
N ILE A 273 13.52 0.08 20.52
CA ILE A 273 12.31 0.57 19.87
C ILE A 273 11.37 1.24 20.90
N GLU A 274 11.27 0.67 22.10
CA GLU A 274 10.49 1.20 23.22
C GLU A 274 10.98 2.60 23.61
N ARG A 275 12.30 2.76 23.76
CA ARG A 275 12.90 4.05 24.11
C ARG A 275 12.73 5.09 23.00
N LEU A 276 12.82 4.67 21.74
CA LEU A 276 12.51 5.53 20.59
C LEU A 276 11.03 5.96 20.59
N ARG A 277 10.12 5.05 20.96
CA ARG A 277 8.69 5.31 21.03
C ARG A 277 8.33 6.27 22.15
N GLU A 278 8.94 6.13 23.33
CA GLU A 278 8.76 7.04 24.47
C GLU A 278 9.16 8.48 24.12
N LYS A 279 10.29 8.65 23.41
CA LYS A 279 10.73 9.97 22.93
C LYS A 279 9.72 10.64 22.01
N LEU A 280 9.03 9.87 21.18
CA LEU A 280 7.94 10.36 20.33
C LEU A 280 6.64 10.61 21.10
N GLY A 281 6.40 9.86 22.18
CA GLY A 281 5.25 10.03 23.07
C GLY A 281 5.29 11.33 23.89
N GLY A 282 6.49 11.84 24.20
CA GLY A 282 6.67 13.13 24.87
C GLY A 282 6.20 14.36 24.05
N ALA A 283 5.93 14.19 22.75
CA ALA A 283 5.40 15.25 21.89
C ALA A 283 3.85 15.35 21.91
N ARG A 284 3.16 14.48 22.65
CA ARG A 284 1.71 14.60 22.90
C ARG A 284 1.44 15.48 24.13
N ALA A 285 1.74 16.77 24.01
CA ALA A 285 1.26 17.80 24.93
C ALA A 285 1.37 19.19 24.27
N ILE A 286 0.84 19.36 23.06
CA ILE A 286 0.54 20.69 22.49
C ILE A 286 -0.74 20.57 21.65
#